data_AF-A0A8J8AB46-F1
#
_entry.id   AF-A0A8J8AB46-F1
#
_cell.length_a   1.000
_cell.length_b   1.000
_cell.length_c   1.000
_cell.angle_alpha   90.00
_cell.angle_beta   90.00
_cell.angle_gamma   90.00
#
_symmetry.space_group_name_H-M   'P 1'
#
loop_
_entity.id
_entity.type
_entity.pdbx_description
1 polymer ?
#
loop_
_entity_poly.entity_id
_entity_poly.type
_entity_poly.pdbx_seq_one_letter_code
_entity_poly.pdbx_strand_id
1 'polypeptide(L)'
;MVIKYEPLNRREKIMRLFREALEAENARDLETAKRKLDEIMELARDEEPEFYFEACFRLAEIFLQEDNYRGAVKCAIRGVHRAPNEDLYRLGIKRLGDVLFIMKEENRLGEVSEDMDVTLGLVKNDEELYRFVQTLVKIARGEKVEERFSLEEFNEIIGLLRG
;
A
#
# COMPACT_ATOMS: atom_id res chain seq x y z
N MET A 1 29.42 -2.75 31.03
CA MET A 1 27.97 -2.50 30.89
C MET A 1 27.77 -1.86 29.53
N VAL A 2 27.35 -2.63 28.53
CA VAL A 2 27.17 -2.14 27.16
C VAL A 2 25.80 -1.47 27.12
N ILE A 3 25.77 -0.14 27.13
CA ILE A 3 24.55 0.61 26.90
C ILE A 3 24.25 0.45 25.40
N LYS A 4 23.30 -0.42 25.03
CA LYS A 4 22.78 -0.51 23.67
C LYS A 4 22.06 0.80 23.33
N TYR A 5 22.80 1.75 22.76
CA TYR A 5 22.35 3.05 22.28
C TYR A 5 21.79 3.00 20.84
N GLU A 6 21.16 1.89 20.45
CA GLU A 6 20.70 1.66 19.06
C GLU A 6 19.27 2.14 18.71
N PRO A 7 18.26 2.22 19.61
CA PRO A 7 16.88 2.52 19.20
C PRO A 7 16.65 3.96 18.70
N LEU A 8 17.29 4.96 19.33
CA LEU A 8 17.07 6.38 19.02
C LEU A 8 17.55 6.75 17.61
N ASN A 9 18.68 6.20 17.16
CA ASN A 9 19.25 6.52 15.86
C ASN A 9 18.38 6.00 14.69
N ARG A 10 17.70 4.86 14.84
CA ARG A 10 16.86 4.29 13.77
C ARG A 10 15.64 5.16 13.49
N ARG A 11 14.85 5.47 14.52
CA ARG A 11 13.64 6.32 14.37
C ARG A 11 13.99 7.71 13.88
N GLU A 12 15.06 8.30 14.40
CA GLU A 12 15.57 9.60 13.91
C GLU A 12 15.99 9.54 12.45
N LYS A 13 16.69 8.46 12.04
CA LYS A 13 17.05 8.23 10.63
C LYS A 13 15.81 8.10 9.75
N ILE A 14 14.82 7.31 10.16
CA ILE A 14 13.56 7.13 9.42
C ILE A 14 12.82 8.47 9.28
N MET A 15 12.69 9.23 10.37
CA MET A 15 12.06 10.56 10.35
C MET A 15 12.78 11.53 9.41
N ARG A 16 14.12 11.51 9.41
CA ARG A 16 14.92 12.30 8.47
C ARG A 16 14.67 11.87 7.02
N LEU A 17 14.64 10.57 6.75
CA LEU A 17 14.35 10.03 5.41
C LEU A 17 12.94 10.42 4.94
N PHE A 18 11.93 10.44 5.83
CA PHE A 18 10.59 10.90 5.46
C PHE A 18 10.58 12.37 5.08
N ARG A 19 11.32 13.21 5.82
CA ARG A 19 11.47 14.63 5.48
C ARG A 19 12.17 14.81 4.13
N GLU A 20 13.28 14.11 3.91
CA GLU A 20 14.02 14.13 2.64
C GLU A 20 13.14 13.64 1.47
N ALA A 21 12.31 12.61 1.69
CA ALA A 21 11.37 12.11 0.69
C ALA A 21 10.33 13.17 0.32
N LEU A 22 9.74 13.85 1.32
CA LEU A 22 8.78 14.94 1.10
C LEU A 22 9.43 16.14 0.40
N GLU A 23 10.66 16.50 0.76
CA GLU A 23 11.41 17.58 0.11
C GLU A 23 11.68 17.26 -1.37
N ALA A 24 12.08 16.00 -1.67
CA ALA A 24 12.28 15.54 -3.04
C ALA A 24 10.97 15.51 -3.84
N GLU A 25 9.88 15.00 -3.24
CA GLU A 25 8.54 15.00 -3.84
C GLU A 25 8.07 16.42 -4.19
N ASN A 26 8.21 17.37 -3.26
CA ASN A 26 7.88 18.78 -3.50
C ASN A 26 8.72 19.41 -4.61
N ALA A 27 9.95 18.96 -4.79
CA ALA A 27 10.84 19.37 -5.88
C ALA A 27 10.55 18.63 -7.21
N ARG A 28 9.53 17.76 -7.25
CA ARG A 28 9.20 16.84 -8.36
C ARG A 28 10.30 15.82 -8.69
N ASP A 29 11.23 15.59 -7.77
CA ASP A 29 12.21 14.51 -7.85
C ASP A 29 11.61 13.22 -7.24
N LEU A 30 10.68 12.63 -8.00
CA LEU A 30 9.94 11.44 -7.58
C LEU A 30 10.85 10.21 -7.47
N GLU A 31 11.91 10.12 -8.26
CA GLU A 31 12.88 9.03 -8.17
C GLU A 31 13.62 9.04 -6.83
N THR A 32 14.11 10.21 -6.41
CA THR A 32 14.74 10.34 -5.08
C THR A 32 13.73 10.09 -3.97
N ALA A 33 12.50 10.62 -4.08
CA ALA A 33 11.47 10.39 -3.07
C ALA A 33 11.17 8.89 -2.87
N LYS A 34 10.99 8.13 -3.97
CA LYS A 34 10.79 6.67 -3.92
C LYS A 34 11.96 5.94 -3.28
N ARG A 35 13.20 6.26 -3.69
CA ARG A 35 14.41 5.64 -3.12
C ARG A 35 14.50 5.83 -1.59
N LYS A 36 14.10 7.01 -1.10
CA LYS A 36 14.08 7.31 0.34
C LYS A 36 13.01 6.51 1.08
N LEU A 37 11.83 6.34 0.48
CA LEU A 37 10.76 5.51 1.02
C LEU A 37 11.15 4.03 1.02
N ASP A 38 11.81 3.54 -0.02
CA ASP A 38 12.36 2.18 -0.05
C ASP A 38 13.37 1.94 1.07
N GLU A 39 14.27 2.90 1.33
CA GLU A 39 15.22 2.82 2.45
C GLU A 39 14.48 2.79 3.81
N ILE A 40 13.40 3.56 3.97
CA ILE A 40 12.55 3.49 5.17
C ILE A 40 11.95 2.10 5.31
N MET A 41 11.37 1.55 4.23
CA MET A 41 10.75 0.23 4.24
C MET A 41 11.76 -0.89 4.58
N GLU A 42 13.02 -0.75 4.19
CA GLU A 42 14.07 -1.68 4.60
C GLU A 42 14.41 -1.54 6.09
N LEU A 43 14.57 -0.32 6.59
CA LEU A 43 14.93 -0.06 7.99
C LEU A 43 13.81 -0.40 8.99
N ALA A 44 12.56 -0.24 8.57
CA ALA A 44 11.38 -0.32 9.42
C ALA A 44 10.73 -1.70 9.46
N ARG A 45 11.06 -2.59 8.50
CA ARG A 45 10.31 -3.82 8.20
C ARG A 45 9.91 -4.66 9.43
N ASP A 46 10.84 -4.89 10.34
CA ASP A 46 10.65 -5.80 11.47
C ASP A 46 10.56 -5.06 12.82
N GLU A 47 11.10 -3.84 12.88
CA GLU A 47 11.35 -3.14 14.14
C GLU A 47 10.44 -1.92 14.34
N GLU A 48 9.95 -1.33 13.24
CA GLU A 48 9.14 -0.11 13.27
C GLU A 48 8.00 -0.19 12.24
N PRO A 49 7.12 -1.20 12.35
CA PRO A 49 6.15 -1.54 11.31
C PRO A 49 5.16 -0.41 10.97
N GLU A 50 4.92 0.54 11.89
CA GLU A 50 4.13 1.74 11.62
C GLU A 50 4.80 2.64 10.57
N PHE A 51 6.13 2.79 10.61
CA PHE A 51 6.86 3.52 9.57
C PHE A 51 6.90 2.76 8.25
N TYR A 52 6.98 1.43 8.30
CA TYR A 52 6.87 0.61 7.09
C TYR A 52 5.50 0.80 6.42
N PHE A 53 4.43 0.75 7.22
CA PHE A 53 3.06 0.97 6.77
C PHE A 53 2.92 2.35 6.10
N GLU A 54 3.37 3.42 6.76
CA GLU A 54 3.25 4.76 6.19
C GLU A 54 4.08 4.92 4.91
N ALA A 55 5.30 4.37 4.88
CA ALA A 55 6.14 4.43 3.68
C ALA A 55 5.50 3.71 2.48
N CYS A 56 4.79 2.59 2.70
CA CYS A 56 4.06 1.90 1.64
C CYS A 56 3.00 2.80 1.00
N PHE A 57 2.21 3.52 1.79
CA PHE A 57 1.15 4.36 1.24
C PHE A 57 1.67 5.67 0.64
N ARG A 58 2.71 6.28 1.22
CA ARG A 58 3.41 7.42 0.59
C ARG A 58 3.98 7.04 -0.77
N LEU A 59 4.52 5.82 -0.89
CA LEU A 59 5.01 5.29 -2.16
C LEU A 59 3.84 5.05 -3.15
N ALA A 60 2.68 4.64 -2.65
CA ALA A 60 1.48 4.51 -3.48
C ALA A 60 1.00 5.88 -4.02
N GLU A 61 1.03 6.93 -3.20
CA GLU A 61 0.71 8.30 -3.59
C GLU A 61 1.67 8.81 -4.69
N ILE A 62 2.97 8.55 -4.57
CA ILE A 62 3.94 8.90 -5.62
C ILE A 62 3.67 8.11 -6.91
N PHE A 63 3.32 6.82 -6.82
CA PHE A 63 2.98 6.05 -8.01
C PHE A 63 1.72 6.58 -8.71
N LEU A 64 0.75 7.11 -7.98
CA LEU A 64 -0.40 7.82 -8.58
C LEU A 64 0.06 9.09 -9.31
N GLN A 65 1.02 9.85 -8.76
CA GLN A 65 1.58 11.03 -9.45
C GLN A 65 2.35 10.68 -10.74
N GLU A 66 2.84 9.45 -10.87
CA GLU A 66 3.51 8.93 -12.06
C GLU A 66 2.57 8.20 -13.04
N ASP A 67 1.25 8.28 -12.84
CA ASP A 67 0.24 7.50 -13.59
C ASP A 67 0.49 5.97 -13.55
N ASN A 68 1.23 5.49 -12.55
CA ASN A 68 1.54 4.08 -12.31
C ASN A 68 0.57 3.49 -11.29
N TYR A 69 -0.69 3.42 -11.68
CA TYR A 69 -1.78 2.98 -10.81
C TYR A 69 -1.60 1.55 -10.28
N ARG A 70 -1.08 0.65 -11.14
CA ARG A 70 -0.73 -0.71 -10.73
C ARG A 70 0.31 -0.73 -9.62
N GLY A 71 1.35 0.11 -9.72
CA GLY A 71 2.34 0.29 -8.67
C GLY A 71 1.71 0.77 -7.36
N ALA A 72 0.79 1.73 -7.45
CA ALA A 72 0.08 2.27 -6.29
C ALA A 72 -0.72 1.20 -5.53
N VAL A 73 -1.52 0.40 -6.25
CA VAL A 73 -2.30 -0.70 -5.64
C VAL A 73 -1.39 -1.73 -4.99
N LYS A 74 -0.29 -2.12 -5.65
CA LYS A 74 0.66 -3.10 -5.09
C LYS A 74 1.29 -2.61 -3.79
N CYS A 75 1.64 -1.33 -3.70
CA CYS A 75 2.18 -0.73 -2.49
C CYS A 75 1.13 -0.61 -1.38
N ALA A 76 -0.10 -0.20 -1.71
CA ALA A 76 -1.20 -0.14 -0.75
C ALA A 76 -1.52 -1.53 -0.16
N ILE A 77 -1.63 -2.57 -1.00
CA ILE A 77 -1.85 -3.96 -0.55
C ILE A 77 -0.71 -4.43 0.37
N ARG A 78 0.54 -4.10 0.02
CA ARG A 78 1.71 -4.42 0.85
C ARG A 78 1.63 -3.74 2.22
N GLY A 79 1.18 -2.49 2.28
CA GLY A 79 0.93 -1.76 3.52
C GLY A 79 -0.14 -2.43 4.37
N VAL A 80 -1.29 -2.79 3.78
CA VAL A 80 -2.37 -3.53 4.45
C VAL A 80 -1.86 -4.84 5.04
N HIS A 81 -1.19 -5.66 4.22
CA HIS A 81 -0.69 -6.98 4.63
C HIS A 81 0.30 -6.92 5.80
N ARG A 82 1.06 -5.82 5.92
CA ARG A 82 2.08 -5.62 6.96
C ARG A 82 1.63 -4.68 8.08
N ALA A 83 0.35 -4.33 8.13
CA ALA A 83 -0.18 -3.50 9.19
C ALA A 83 0.07 -4.15 10.57
N PRO A 84 0.64 -3.43 11.55
CA PRO A 84 1.03 -4.04 12.83
C PRO A 84 -0.12 -4.26 13.81
N ASN A 85 -1.31 -3.72 13.53
CA ASN A 85 -2.49 -3.83 14.37
C ASN A 85 -3.77 -3.63 13.53
N GLU A 86 -4.92 -3.93 14.13
CA GLU A 86 -6.22 -3.85 13.45
C GLU A 86 -6.57 -2.43 13.00
N ASP A 87 -6.22 -1.40 13.79
CA ASP A 87 -6.51 0.00 13.45
C ASP A 87 -5.80 0.41 12.15
N LEU A 88 -4.50 0.09 12.04
CA LEU A 88 -3.73 0.35 10.82
C LEU A 88 -4.16 -0.56 9.68
N TYR A 89 -4.59 -1.79 9.95
CA TYR A 89 -5.12 -2.68 8.91
C TYR A 89 -6.37 -2.08 8.27
N ARG A 90 -7.35 -1.66 9.08
CA ARG A 90 -8.58 -0.98 8.63
C ARG A 90 -8.29 0.35 7.93
N LEU A 91 -7.39 1.16 8.49
CA LEU A 91 -6.95 2.40 7.83
C LEU A 91 -6.32 2.12 6.47
N GLY A 92 -5.50 1.07 6.37
CA GLY A 92 -4.87 0.66 5.13
C GLY A 92 -5.89 0.22 4.09
N ILE A 93 -6.94 -0.51 4.48
CA ILE A 93 -8.02 -0.89 3.57
C ILE A 93 -8.72 0.37 3.04
N LYS A 94 -9.03 1.35 3.89
CA LYS A 94 -9.64 2.62 3.46
C LYS A 94 -8.75 3.35 2.45
N ARG A 95 -7.46 3.51 2.73
CA ARG A 95 -6.50 4.15 1.81
C ARG A 95 -6.34 3.36 0.49
N LEU A 96 -6.39 2.02 0.54
CA LEU A 96 -6.42 1.19 -0.66
C LEU A 96 -7.71 1.43 -1.47
N GLY A 97 -8.84 1.59 -0.78
CA GLY A 97 -10.11 2.00 -1.38
C GLY A 97 -10.01 3.33 -2.11
N ASP A 98 -9.36 4.33 -1.51
CA ASP A 98 -9.12 5.64 -2.13
C ASP A 98 -8.29 5.51 -3.41
N VAL A 99 -7.21 4.72 -3.38
CA VAL A 99 -6.39 4.42 -4.57
C VAL A 99 -7.23 3.77 -5.67
N LEU A 100 -8.03 2.77 -5.33
CA LEU A 100 -8.88 2.05 -6.28
C LEU A 100 -10.01 2.93 -6.83
N PHE A 101 -10.54 3.85 -6.03
CA PHE A 101 -11.52 4.83 -6.46
C PHE A 101 -10.91 5.78 -7.51
N ILE A 102 -9.73 6.34 -7.24
CA ILE A 102 -9.00 7.17 -8.21
C ILE A 102 -8.77 6.40 -9.52
N MET A 103 -8.32 5.13 -9.44
CA MET A 103 -8.14 4.29 -10.63
C MET A 103 -9.41 4.10 -11.45
N LYS A 104 -10.55 3.95 -10.76
CA LYS A 104 -11.84 3.78 -11.42
C LYS A 104 -12.25 5.07 -12.15
N GLU A 105 -12.14 6.22 -11.49
CA GLU A 105 -12.47 7.53 -12.09
C GLU A 105 -11.59 7.83 -13.31
N GLU A 106 -10.33 7.41 -13.29
CA GLU A 106 -9.40 7.55 -14.41
C GLU A 106 -9.56 6.46 -15.49
N ASN A 107 -10.52 5.53 -15.32
CA ASN A 107 -10.76 4.38 -16.21
C ASN A 107 -9.53 3.48 -16.40
N ARG A 108 -8.72 3.33 -15.35
CA ARG A 108 -7.47 2.53 -15.31
C ARG A 108 -7.59 1.23 -14.51
N LEU A 109 -8.79 0.90 -14.02
CA LEU A 109 -9.03 -0.29 -13.18
C LEU A 109 -8.54 -1.59 -13.83
N GLY A 110 -8.60 -1.69 -15.17
CA GLY A 110 -8.12 -2.85 -15.92
C GLY A 110 -6.65 -3.22 -15.68
N GLU A 111 -5.81 -2.25 -15.32
CA GLU A 111 -4.38 -2.50 -15.03
C GLU A 111 -4.14 -3.37 -13.80
N VAL A 112 -5.10 -3.42 -12.87
CA VAL A 112 -5.02 -4.32 -11.71
C VAL A 112 -5.06 -5.77 -12.16
N SER A 113 -5.58 -6.09 -13.34
CA SER A 113 -5.60 -7.48 -13.83
C SER A 113 -4.24 -8.01 -14.30
N GLU A 114 -3.24 -7.13 -14.42
CA GLU A 114 -1.91 -7.43 -14.96
C GLU A 114 -0.86 -7.68 -13.86
N ASP A 115 -0.02 -8.71 -14.05
CA ASP A 115 1.15 -9.00 -13.21
C ASP A 115 0.89 -9.04 -11.69
N MET A 116 -0.26 -9.55 -11.24
CA MET A 116 -0.63 -9.62 -9.82
C MET A 116 -0.14 -10.87 -9.09
N ASP A 117 0.50 -11.82 -9.78
CA ASP A 117 0.93 -13.11 -9.19
C ASP A 117 1.86 -12.93 -7.98
N VAL A 118 2.79 -11.98 -8.05
CA VAL A 118 3.70 -11.66 -6.95
C VAL A 118 2.92 -11.10 -5.75
N THR A 119 1.94 -10.24 -6.00
CA THR A 119 1.11 -9.64 -4.94
C THR A 119 0.20 -10.67 -4.30
N LEU A 120 -0.41 -11.55 -5.09
CA LEU A 120 -1.19 -12.68 -4.59
C LEU A 120 -0.31 -13.63 -3.77
N GLY A 121 0.91 -13.91 -4.22
CA GLY A 121 1.89 -14.70 -3.49
C GLY A 121 2.32 -14.08 -2.15
N LEU A 122 2.39 -12.74 -2.08
CA LEU A 122 2.69 -12.00 -0.85
C LEU A 122 1.58 -12.19 0.19
N VAL A 123 0.32 -12.04 -0.20
CA VAL A 123 -0.82 -12.04 0.74
C VAL A 123 -1.43 -13.42 0.98
N LYS A 124 -0.89 -14.50 0.40
CA LYS A 124 -1.46 -15.86 0.45
C LYS A 124 -1.72 -16.43 1.86
N ASN A 125 -1.02 -15.92 2.87
CA ASN A 125 -1.16 -16.36 4.26
C ASN A 125 -2.24 -15.56 5.02
N ASP A 126 -2.77 -14.50 4.42
CA ASP A 126 -3.91 -13.72 4.88
C ASP A 126 -5.10 -14.08 3.98
N GLU A 127 -5.91 -15.04 4.43
CA GLU A 127 -6.98 -15.63 3.61
C GLU A 127 -8.00 -14.59 3.15
N GLU A 128 -8.34 -13.61 3.99
CA GLU A 128 -9.32 -12.60 3.63
C GLU A 128 -8.74 -11.60 2.64
N LEU A 129 -7.56 -11.05 2.92
CA LEU A 129 -6.89 -10.14 2.00
C LEU A 129 -6.58 -10.81 0.65
N TYR A 130 -6.17 -12.08 0.66
CA TYR A 130 -5.93 -12.85 -0.56
C TYR A 130 -7.19 -12.95 -1.42
N ARG A 131 -8.33 -13.35 -0.83
CA ARG A 131 -9.61 -13.41 -1.55
C ARG A 131 -10.05 -12.04 -2.04
N PHE A 132 -9.77 -10.98 -1.27
CA PHE A 132 -10.07 -9.61 -1.68
C PHE A 132 -9.27 -9.21 -2.92
N VAL A 133 -7.95 -9.43 -2.91
CA VAL A 133 -7.08 -9.14 -4.07
C VAL A 133 -7.48 -9.96 -5.30
N GLN A 134 -7.86 -11.23 -5.14
CA GLN A 134 -8.40 -12.02 -6.25
C GLN A 134 -9.69 -11.43 -6.81
N THR A 135 -10.57 -10.93 -5.94
CA THR A 135 -11.83 -10.28 -6.34
C THR A 135 -11.56 -8.98 -7.10
N LEU A 136 -10.57 -8.18 -6.68
CA LEU A 136 -10.14 -7.00 -7.43
C LEU A 136 -9.67 -7.36 -8.85
N VAL A 137 -8.89 -8.43 -9.00
CA VAL A 137 -8.44 -8.92 -10.31
C VAL A 137 -9.62 -9.32 -11.20
N LYS A 138 -10.63 -10.01 -10.65
CA LYS A 138 -11.85 -10.36 -11.39
C LYS A 138 -12.62 -9.12 -11.84
N ILE A 139 -12.82 -8.15 -10.94
CA ILE A 139 -13.49 -6.87 -11.27
C ILE A 139 -12.72 -6.14 -12.38
N ALA A 140 -11.40 -6.06 -12.28
CA ALA A 140 -10.55 -5.43 -13.28
C ALA A 140 -10.66 -6.08 -14.66
N ARG A 141 -11.00 -7.37 -14.72
CA ARG A 141 -11.27 -8.11 -15.97
C ARG A 141 -12.70 -7.93 -16.49
N GLY A 142 -13.53 -7.16 -15.79
CA GLY A 142 -14.95 -7.00 -16.10
C GLY A 142 -15.82 -8.20 -15.71
N GLU A 143 -15.31 -9.10 -14.86
CA GLU A 143 -16.06 -10.24 -14.38
C GLU A 143 -17.10 -9.81 -13.33
N LYS A 144 -18.27 -10.44 -13.36
CA LYS A 144 -19.26 -10.29 -12.30
C LYS A 144 -18.78 -11.05 -11.06
N VAL A 145 -18.78 -10.34 -9.94
CA VAL A 145 -18.39 -10.85 -8.63
C VAL A 145 -19.57 -10.68 -7.67
N GLU A 146 -19.75 -11.64 -6.76
CA GLU A 146 -20.79 -11.63 -5.71
C GLU A 146 -20.19 -11.89 -4.32
N GLU A 147 -18.87 -11.97 -4.24
CA GLU A 147 -18.10 -12.20 -3.04
C GLU A 147 -18.42 -11.17 -1.96
N ARG A 148 -18.45 -11.65 -0.71
CA ARG A 148 -18.63 -10.86 0.51
C ARG A 148 -17.49 -11.13 1.47
N PHE A 149 -17.09 -10.09 2.19
CA PHE A 149 -16.00 -10.10 3.16
C PHE A 149 -16.56 -9.92 4.57
N SER A 150 -15.80 -10.34 5.57
CA SER A 150 -16.15 -10.15 6.98
C SER A 150 -15.99 -8.70 7.41
N LEU A 151 -15.00 -7.99 6.86
CA LEU A 151 -14.83 -6.55 7.06
C LEU A 151 -15.74 -5.73 6.15
N GLU A 152 -16.43 -4.76 6.74
CA GLU A 152 -17.32 -3.83 6.05
C GLU A 152 -16.56 -3.01 5.00
N GLU A 153 -15.35 -2.54 5.35
CA GLU A 153 -14.51 -1.71 4.48
C GLU A 153 -14.18 -2.40 3.14
N PHE A 154 -13.97 -3.73 3.13
CA PHE A 154 -13.79 -4.46 1.87
C PHE A 154 -15.07 -4.47 1.04
N ASN A 155 -16.22 -4.71 1.67
CA ASN A 155 -17.50 -4.73 0.95
C ASN A 155 -17.85 -3.36 0.37
N GLU A 156 -17.54 -2.27 1.09
CA GLU A 156 -17.69 -0.90 0.60
C GLU A 156 -16.89 -0.68 -0.68
N ILE A 157 -15.59 -1.04 -0.68
CA ILE A 157 -14.73 -0.91 -1.86
C ILE A 157 -15.31 -1.69 -3.04
N ILE A 158 -15.69 -2.95 -2.83
CA ILE A 158 -16.27 -3.77 -3.90
C ILE A 158 -17.57 -3.17 -4.44
N GLY A 159 -18.42 -2.62 -3.55
CA GLY A 159 -19.63 -1.91 -3.95
C GLY A 159 -19.34 -0.70 -4.83
N LEU A 160 -18.34 0.11 -4.43
CA LEU A 160 -17.89 1.27 -5.20
C LEU A 160 -17.33 0.90 -6.57
N LEU A 161 -16.61 -0.22 -6.69
CA LEU A 161 -16.00 -0.64 -7.95
C LEU A 161 -16.99 -1.29 -8.94
N ARG A 162 -18.13 -1.80 -8.46
CA ARG A 162 -19.17 -2.43 -9.30
C ARG A 162 -20.17 -1.44 -9.92
N GLY A 163 -20.38 -0.28 -9.29
CA GLY A 163 -21.29 0.77 -9.76
C GLY A 163 -20.70 1.56 -10.92
#